data_AF-A0AAD2YWB1-F1
#
_entry.id   AF-A0AAD2YWB1-F1
#
_cell.length_a   1.000
_cell.length_b   1.000
_cell.length_c   1.000
_cell.angle_alpha   90.00
_cell.angle_beta   90.00
_cell.angle_gamma   90.00
#
_symmetry.space_group_name_H-M   'P 1'
#
loop_
_entity.id
_entity.type
_entity.pdbx_description
1 polymer ?
#
loop_
_entity_poly.entity_id
_entity_poly.type
_entity_poly.pdbx_seq_one_letter_code
_entity_poly.pdbx_strand_id
1 'polypeptide(L)' 'MDIAVLEIALVSLAAEPAGKLHEYKPVGYQRLVDELTMLVKQLTWQLRKAKPDCKLPDKAMSYLERNGLISVEDILR' A
#
# COMPACT_ATOMS: atom_id res chain seq x y z
N MET A 1 -10.81 19.91 -32.58
CA MET A 1 -9.86 18.84 -32.25
C MET A 1 -9.65 18.07 -33.54
N ASP A 2 -8.43 18.04 -34.04
CA ASP A 2 -8.13 17.54 -35.40
C ASP A 2 -8.26 16.01 -35.46
N ILE A 3 -8.80 15.48 -36.56
CA ILE A 3 -9.00 14.04 -36.77
C ILE A 3 -7.66 13.29 -36.69
N ALA A 4 -6.58 13.90 -37.19
CA ALA A 4 -5.25 13.31 -37.14
C ALA A 4 -4.75 13.12 -35.70
N VAL A 5 -5.13 14.02 -34.78
CA VAL A 5 -4.75 13.90 -33.36
C VAL A 5 -5.46 12.72 -32.69
N LEU A 6 -6.71 12.46 -33.06
CA LEU A 6 -7.47 11.31 -32.56
C LEU A 6 -6.92 9.99 -33.08
N GLU A 7 -6.53 9.92 -34.36
CA GLU A 7 -5.92 8.72 -34.95
C GLU A 7 -4.57 8.40 -34.30
N ILE A 8 -3.72 9.42 -34.08
CA ILE A 8 -2.43 9.24 -33.41
C ILE A 8 -2.61 8.74 -31.97
N ALA A 9 -3.59 9.28 -31.23
CA ALA A 9 -3.87 8.85 -29.87
C ALA A 9 -4.38 7.41 -29.81
N LEU A 10 -5.24 7.01 -30.75
CA LEU A 10 -5.76 5.65 -30.83
C LEU A 10 -4.66 4.63 -31.16
N VAL A 11 -3.80 4.95 -32.12
CA VAL A 11 -2.65 4.10 -32.49
C VAL A 11 -1.66 3.96 -31.33
N SER A 12 -1.43 5.03 -30.58
CA SER A 12 -0.52 5.01 -29.42
C SER A 12 -1.07 4.18 -28.25
N LEU A 13 -2.40 4.13 -28.08
CA LEU A 13 -3.05 3.33 -27.04
C LEU A 13 -3.10 1.84 -27.38
N ALA A 14 -3.23 1.51 -28.67
CA ALA A 14 -3.24 0.14 -29.17
C ALA A 14 -1.83 -0.44 -29.39
N ALA A 15 -0.78 0.37 -29.24
CA ALA A 15 0.60 -0.08 -29.38
C ALA A 15 1.02 -0.87 -28.14
N GLU A 16 1.60 -2.06 -28.36
CA GLU A 16 2.27 -2.81 -27.32
C GLU A 16 3.40 -1.96 -26.71
N PRO A 17 3.49 -1.86 -25.37
CA PRO A 17 4.49 -1.01 -24.74
C PRO A 17 5.89 -1.51 -25.13
N ALA A 18 6.64 -0.67 -25.82
CA ALA A 18 8.00 -0.96 -26.21
C ALA A 18 8.91 -0.93 -24.97
N GLY A 19 9.07 -2.08 -24.33
CA GLY A 19 9.95 -2.28 -23.17
C GLY A 19 9.28 -3.02 -22.02
N LYS A 20 10.09 -3.56 -21.10
CA LYS A 20 9.56 -4.05 -19.82
C LYS A 20 8.98 -2.85 -19.08
N LEU A 21 7.71 -2.93 -18.66
CA LEU A 21 7.13 -1.95 -17.75
C LEU A 21 7.99 -1.92 -16.49
N HIS A 22 8.84 -0.91 -16.37
CA HIS A 22 9.61 -0.71 -15.16
C HIS A 22 8.63 -0.16 -14.13
N GLU A 23 8.45 -0.89 -13.02
CA GLU A 23 7.65 -0.40 -11.90
C GLU A 23 8.19 0.99 -11.52
N TYR A 24 7.34 2.02 -11.67
CA TYR A 24 7.71 3.38 -11.34
C TYR A 24 7.75 3.49 -9.81
N LYS A 25 8.96 3.51 -9.25
CA LYS A 25 9.19 3.84 -7.84
C LYS A 25 9.67 5.28 -7.77
N PRO A 26 8.83 6.25 -7.38
CA PRO A 26 9.23 7.64 -7.29
C PRO A 26 10.40 7.81 -6.32
N VAL A 27 11.22 8.85 -6.54
CA VAL A 27 12.28 9.21 -5.59
C VAL A 27 11.66 9.47 -4.23
N GLY A 28 12.15 8.78 -3.19
CA GLY A 28 11.58 8.84 -1.84
C GLY A 28 10.47 7.83 -1.55
N TYR A 29 10.09 6.96 -2.51
CA TYR A 29 9.13 5.87 -2.29
C TYR A 29 9.52 5.00 -1.09
N GLN A 30 10.80 4.63 -0.97
CA GLN A 30 11.28 3.82 0.15
C GLN A 30 11.08 4.53 1.50
N ARG A 31 11.37 5.82 1.57
CA ARG A 31 11.17 6.63 2.79
C ARG A 31 9.71 6.67 3.20
N LEU A 32 8.80 6.85 2.22
CA LEU A 32 7.35 6.82 2.48
C LEU A 32 6.91 5.44 3.00
N VAL A 33 7.42 4.36 2.42
CA VAL A 33 7.16 2.99 2.89
C VAL A 33 7.67 2.80 4.31
N ASP A 34 8.87 3.27 4.64
CA ASP A 34 9.45 3.15 5.97
C ASP A 34 8.64 3.96 7.01
N GLU A 35 8.26 5.20 6.69
CA GLU A 35 7.42 6.05 7.54
C GLU A 35 6.04 5.41 7.79
N LEU A 36 5.40 4.89 6.74
CA LEU A 36 4.12 4.19 6.86
C LEU A 36 4.25 2.92 7.73
N THR A 37 5.32 2.15 7.53
CA THR A 37 5.61 0.94 8.32
C THR A 37 5.75 1.28 9.80
N MET A 38 6.43 2.37 10.14
CA MET A 38 6.56 2.82 11.53
C MET A 38 5.20 3.19 12.14
N LEU A 39 4.34 3.90 11.39
CA LEU A 39 3.00 4.26 11.87
C LEU A 39 2.13 3.04 12.13
N VAL A 40 2.18 2.03 11.25
CA VAL A 40 1.45 0.77 11.43
C VAL A 40 1.94 0.01 12.67
N LYS A 41 3.25 -0.05 12.90
CA LYS A 41 3.82 -0.65 14.11
C LYS A 41 3.40 0.10 15.38
N GLN A 42 3.41 1.43 15.33
CA GLN A 42 2.96 2.24 16.45
C GLN A 42 1.47 2.01 16.75
N LEU A 43 0.62 2.00 15.73
CA LEU A 43 -0.81 1.70 15.87
C LEU A 43 -1.02 0.34 16.54
N THR A 44 -0.32 -0.68 16.06
CA THR A 44 -0.38 -2.05 16.60
C THR A 44 -0.03 -2.09 18.09
N TRP A 45 1.02 -1.39 18.49
CA TRP A 45 1.41 -1.27 19.89
C TRP A 45 0.34 -0.57 20.75
N GLN A 46 -0.27 0.50 20.24
CA GLN A 46 -1.35 1.21 20.94
C GLN A 46 -2.59 0.32 21.09
N LEU A 47 -2.94 -0.45 20.06
CA LEU A 47 -4.05 -1.40 20.12
C LEU A 47 -3.81 -2.47 21.19
N ARG A 48 -2.59 -3.02 21.27
CA ARG A 48 -2.23 -3.98 22.34
C ARG A 48 -2.33 -3.40 23.75
N LYS A 49 -2.08 -2.09 23.90
CA LYS A 49 -2.21 -1.39 25.19
C LYS A 49 -3.62 -0.89 25.50
N ALA A 50 -4.52 -0.89 24.53
CA ALA A 50 -5.88 -0.47 24.74
C ALA A 50 -6.61 -1.42 25.71
N LYS A 51 -7.65 -0.91 26.38
CA LYS A 51 -8.36 -1.64 27.45
C LYS A 51 -8.77 -3.06 27.01
N PRO A 52 -8.52 -4.09 27.84
CA PRO A 52 -8.77 -5.49 27.48
C PRO A 52 -10.26 -5.83 27.30
N ASP A 53 -11.16 -5.06 27.91
CA ASP A 53 -12.62 -5.28 27.79
C ASP A 53 -13.19 -4.76 26.46
N CYS A 54 -12.37 -4.10 25.65
CA CYS A 54 -12.79 -3.61 24.35
C CYS A 54 -12.46 -4.65 23.28
N LYS A 55 -13.44 -5.05 22.46
CA LYS A 55 -13.22 -5.95 21.32
C LYS A 55 -12.67 -5.23 20.07
N LEU A 56 -12.58 -3.90 20.11
CA LEU A 56 -12.13 -3.08 18.99
C LEU A 56 -10.64 -3.32 18.64
N PRO A 57 -9.72 -3.41 19.62
CA PRO A 57 -8.31 -3.71 19.35
C PRO A 57 -8.13 -5.05 18.63
N ASP A 58 -8.80 -6.11 19.08
CA ASP A 58 -8.72 -7.42 18.43
C ASP A 58 -9.19 -7.38 16.98
N LYS A 59 -10.32 -6.70 16.71
CA LYS A 59 -10.84 -6.52 15.35
C LYS A 59 -9.88 -5.73 14.46
N ALA A 60 -9.27 -4.68 15.01
CA ALA A 60 -8.30 -3.86 14.29
C ALA A 60 -7.03 -4.66 13.96
N MET A 61 -6.50 -5.44 14.92
CA MET A 61 -5.36 -6.32 14.71
C MET A 61 -5.65 -7.39 13.65
N SER A 62 -6.82 -8.04 13.71
CA SER A 62 -7.25 -9.02 12.70
C SER A 62 -7.37 -8.40 11.29
N TYR A 63 -7.80 -7.13 11.19
CA TYR A 63 -7.82 -6.43 9.91
C TYR A 63 -6.41 -6.16 9.38
N LEU A 64 -5.50 -5.67 10.21
CA LEU A 64 -4.12 -5.41 9.81
C LEU A 64 -3.42 -6.69 9.33
N GLU A 65 -3.62 -7.81 10.02
CA GLU A 65 -3.06 -9.12 9.65
C GLU A 65 -3.63 -9.62 8.31
N ARG A 66 -4.95 -9.56 8.13
CA ARG A 66 -5.60 -9.97 6.86
C ARG A 66 -5.14 -9.18 5.64
N ASN A 67 -4.69 -7.95 5.85
CA ASN A 67 -4.15 -7.09 4.78
C ASN A 67 -2.62 -7.19 4.66
N GLY A 68 -1.96 -8.07 5.43
CA GLY A 68 -0.51 -8.24 5.39
C GLY A 68 0.28 -7.03 5.92
N LEU A 69 -0.37 -6.16 6.70
CA LEU A 69 0.25 -4.95 7.25
C LEU A 69 1.05 -5.22 8.53
N ILE A 70 0.73 -6.32 9.22
CA ILE A 70 1.47 -6.85 10.37
C ILE A 70 1.64 -8.36 10.22
N SER A 71 2.74 -8.89 10.74
CA SER A 71 2.97 -10.34 10.81
C SER A 71 2.58 -10.91 12.17
N VAL A 72 2.44 -12.24 12.23
CA VAL A 72 2.24 -12.96 13.51
C VAL A 72 3.38 -12.67 14.49
N GLU A 73 4.63 -12.54 14.01
CA GLU A 73 5.77 -12.11 14.84
C GLU A 73 5.56 -10.72 15.49
N ASP A 74 4.95 -9.77 14.77
CA ASP A 74 4.68 -8.41 15.30
C ASP A 74 3.57 -8.42 16.37
N ILE A 75 2.73 -9.45 16.39
CA ILE A 75 1.69 -9.65 17.41
C ILE A 75 2.31 -10.27 18.68
N LEU A 76 3.26 -11.20 18.53
CA LEU A 76 3.84 -11.99 19.62
C LEU A 76 4.98 -11.31 20.38
N ARG A 77 5.65 -10.29 19.81
CA ARG A 77 6.68 -9.47 20.49
C ARG A 77 6.08 -8.22 21.10
#